data_AF-A0A399PVJ0-F1
#
_entry.id   AF-A0A399PVJ0-F1
#
_cell.length_a   1.000
_cell.length_b   1.000
_cell.length_c   1.000
_cell.angle_alpha   90.00
_cell.angle_beta   90.00
_cell.angle_gamma   90.00
#
_symmetry.space_group_name_H-M   'P 1'
#
loop_
_entity.id
_entity.type
_entity.pdbx_description
1 polymer ?
#
loop_
_entity_poly.entity_id
_entity_poly.type
_entity_poly.pdbx_seq_one_letter_code
_entity_poly.pdbx_strand_id
1 'polypeptide(L)'
;GSADASTTIAEAGSVDARGERPTGHRAGRKAGALVVLVDGELVLYVERGGKTVLQFGDDEAVLRAAAESLGGVVRRGGVAKLAIEKVNGAFILGTPLGTALQEHGFSATPRGLRMRS
;
A
#
# COMPACT_ATOMS: atom_id res chain seq x y z
N GLY A 1 5.11 -40.90 14.03
CA GLY A 1 5.72 -39.56 13.86
C GLY A 1 4.64 -38.58 14.20
N SER A 2 4.77 -37.76 15.25
CA SER A 2 5.67 -36.60 15.31
C SER A 2 5.43 -35.69 14.11
N ALA A 3 5.06 -34.42 14.24
CA ALA A 3 4.57 -33.60 15.33
C ALA A 3 3.98 -32.37 14.61
N ASP A 4 2.90 -31.82 15.14
CA ASP A 4 2.44 -30.48 14.83
C ASP A 4 3.63 -29.51 15.03
N ALA A 5 4.06 -28.83 13.95
CA ALA A 5 5.10 -27.81 13.98
C ALA A 5 4.46 -26.50 13.54
N SER A 6 3.84 -25.83 14.50
CA SER A 6 4.43 -24.68 15.18
C SER A 6 4.59 -23.47 14.27
N THR A 7 3.60 -22.59 14.35
CA THR A 7 3.80 -21.19 14.74
C THR A 7 5.26 -20.76 14.79
N THR A 8 5.72 -20.09 13.73
CA THR A 8 6.91 -19.24 13.82
C THR A 8 6.44 -17.81 13.69
N ILE A 9 6.04 -17.26 14.84
CA ILE A 9 5.95 -15.82 15.03
C ILE A 9 7.39 -15.34 15.24
N ALA A 10 7.71 -14.27 14.51
CA ALA A 10 8.82 -13.33 14.68
C ALA A 10 10.13 -13.62 13.94
N GLU A 11 10.54 -12.63 13.14
CA GLU A 11 11.81 -11.99 13.42
C GLU A 11 11.73 -10.46 13.43
N ALA A 12 12.17 -9.93 14.58
CA ALA A 12 12.59 -8.58 14.96
C ALA A 12 12.37 -7.40 13.99
N GLY A 13 11.35 -6.58 14.28
CA GLY A 13 11.36 -5.17 13.88
C GLY A 13 12.42 -4.40 14.65
N SER A 14 13.24 -3.61 13.95
CA SER A 14 14.24 -2.74 14.56
C SER A 14 13.58 -1.80 15.56
N VAL A 15 14.17 -1.70 16.75
CA VAL A 15 13.71 -0.80 17.81
C VAL A 15 14.47 0.51 17.63
N ASP A 16 13.79 1.66 17.70
CA ASP A 16 14.48 2.94 17.59
C ASP A 16 15.35 3.22 18.85
N ALA A 17 16.13 4.30 18.81
CA ALA A 17 17.03 4.67 19.90
C ALA A 17 16.32 4.93 21.25
N ARG A 18 14.99 4.92 21.29
CA ARG A 18 14.17 5.09 22.49
C ARG A 18 13.50 3.79 22.97
N GLY A 19 13.82 2.64 22.39
CA GLY A 19 13.22 1.38 22.82
C GLY A 19 11.80 1.17 22.28
N GLU A 20 11.35 2.02 21.36
CA GLU A 20 10.01 1.94 20.79
C GLU A 20 10.07 1.05 19.54
N ARG A 21 9.32 -0.06 19.54
CA ARG A 21 9.06 -0.78 18.29
C ARG A 21 8.33 0.22 17.40
N PRO A 22 8.77 0.45 16.13
CA PRO A 22 8.00 1.26 15.21
C PRO A 22 6.64 0.62 15.16
N THR A 23 5.66 1.28 15.79
CA THR A 23 4.29 0.86 15.64
C THR A 23 4.06 1.07 14.15
N GLY A 24 4.05 -0.03 13.39
CA GLY A 24 3.92 0.03 11.95
C GLY A 24 2.79 1.00 11.62
N HIS A 25 2.97 1.82 10.59
CA HIS A 25 2.03 2.89 10.25
C HIS A 25 0.59 2.42 10.47
N ARG A 26 -0.12 3.06 11.41
CA ARG A 26 -1.48 2.65 11.74
C ARG A 26 -2.47 3.37 10.84
N ALA A 27 -3.25 2.60 10.09
CA ALA A 27 -4.41 3.10 9.39
C ALA A 27 -5.45 3.63 10.41
N GLY A 28 -5.57 4.95 10.54
CA GLY A 28 -6.62 5.60 11.33
C GLY A 28 -7.81 5.94 10.46
N ARG A 29 -9.06 5.67 10.91
CA ARG A 29 -10.27 6.00 10.14
C ARG A 29 -10.34 7.52 9.88
N LYS A 30 -10.27 7.91 8.61
CA LYS A 30 -10.29 9.32 8.18
C LYS A 30 -11.19 9.47 6.95
N ALA A 31 -12.02 10.51 6.92
CA ALA A 31 -12.79 10.85 5.74
C ALA A 31 -11.86 11.10 4.53
N GLY A 32 -12.17 10.49 3.40
CA GLY A 32 -11.38 10.60 2.17
C GLY A 32 -10.12 9.72 2.11
N ALA A 33 -9.95 8.78 3.04
CA ALA A 33 -9.03 7.66 2.85
C ALA A 33 -9.68 6.59 1.96
N LEU A 34 -8.85 5.79 1.28
CA LEU A 34 -9.31 4.65 0.47
C LEU A 34 -8.75 3.36 1.04
N VAL A 35 -9.54 2.29 0.90
CA VAL A 35 -9.14 0.93 1.27
C VAL A 35 -9.26 0.07 0.02
N VAL A 36 -8.24 -0.74 -0.23
CA VAL A 36 -8.29 -1.78 -1.27
C VAL A 36 -8.22 -3.13 -0.58
N LEU A 37 -9.26 -3.93 -0.82
CA LEU A 37 -9.33 -5.32 -0.41
C LEU A 37 -9.10 -6.23 -1.61
N VAL A 38 -8.40 -7.33 -1.41
CA VAL A 38 -8.30 -8.43 -2.36
C VAL A 38 -8.75 -9.69 -1.62
N ASP A 39 -9.79 -10.35 -2.13
CA ASP A 39 -10.38 -11.56 -1.54
C ASP A 39 -10.77 -11.42 -0.04
N GLY A 40 -11.16 -10.21 0.36
CA GLY A 40 -11.57 -9.89 1.73
C GLY A 40 -10.42 -9.44 2.65
N GLU A 41 -9.17 -9.57 2.20
CA GLU A 41 -7.99 -9.17 2.95
C GLU A 41 -7.59 -7.72 2.65
N LEU A 42 -7.12 -7.00 3.68
CA LEU A 42 -6.61 -5.64 3.53
C LEU A 42 -5.26 -5.66 2.81
N VAL A 43 -5.18 -5.02 1.64
CA VAL A 43 -3.92 -4.92 0.88
C VAL A 43 -3.35 -3.52 0.92
N LEU A 44 -4.17 -2.50 0.60
CA LEU A 44 -3.74 -1.11 0.60
C LEU A 44 -4.66 -0.24 1.45
N TYR A 45 -4.05 0.64 2.24
CA TYR A 45 -4.71 1.78 2.84
C TYR A 45 -4.10 3.06 2.28
N VAL A 46 -4.86 3.78 1.46
CA VAL A 46 -4.46 5.09 0.95
C VAL A 46 -4.89 6.14 1.97
N GLU A 47 -3.92 6.82 2.55
CA GLU A 47 -4.22 7.88 3.50
C GLU A 47 -5.02 9.01 2.85
N ARG A 48 -5.76 9.76 3.68
CA ARG A 48 -6.49 10.95 3.22
C ARG A 48 -5.59 11.86 2.38
N GLY A 49 -6.08 12.24 1.21
CA GLY A 49 -5.36 13.10 0.26
C GLY A 49 -4.45 12.35 -0.72
N GLY A 50 -4.32 11.03 -0.59
CA GLY A 50 -3.72 10.17 -1.62
C GLY A 50 -2.19 10.07 -1.62
N LYS A 51 -1.50 10.82 -0.75
CA LYS A 51 -0.03 10.95 -0.78
C LYS A 51 0.75 9.77 -0.25
N THR A 52 0.22 9.10 0.76
CA THR A 52 0.88 7.97 1.41
C THR A 52 -0.02 6.75 1.29
N VAL A 53 0.59 5.62 0.98
CA VAL A 53 -0.04 4.30 0.98
C VAL A 53 0.60 3.46 2.08
N LEU A 54 -0.23 2.75 2.82
CA LEU A 54 0.21 1.64 3.65
C LEU A 54 -0.10 0.35 2.90
N GLN A 55 0.92 -0.48 2.74
CA GLN A 55 0.85 -1.76 2.06
C GLN A 55 0.96 -2.88 3.10
N PHE A 56 0.02 -3.82 3.06
CA PHE A 56 -0.09 -4.91 4.03
C PHE A 56 0.23 -6.30 3.44
N GLY A 57 0.21 -6.44 2.11
CA GLY A 57 0.65 -7.66 1.41
C GLY A 57 1.86 -7.39 0.51
N ASP A 58 2.60 -8.42 0.15
CA ASP A 58 3.82 -8.36 -0.68
C ASP A 58 3.79 -9.29 -1.91
N ASP A 59 2.79 -10.19 -2.00
CA ASP A 59 2.55 -11.01 -3.18
C ASP A 59 2.28 -10.17 -4.44
N GLU A 60 3.02 -10.44 -5.51
CA GLU A 60 3.00 -9.65 -6.75
C GLU A 60 1.63 -9.67 -7.43
N ALA A 61 0.94 -10.82 -7.45
CA ALA A 61 -0.37 -10.93 -8.06
C ALA A 61 -1.42 -10.14 -7.26
N VAL A 62 -1.34 -10.17 -5.93
CA VAL A 62 -2.18 -9.38 -5.02
C VAL A 62 -1.94 -7.88 -5.19
N LEU A 63 -0.67 -7.45 -5.29
CA LEU A 63 -0.33 -6.04 -5.53
C LEU A 63 -0.85 -5.54 -6.89
N ARG A 64 -0.75 -6.37 -7.94
CA ARG A 64 -1.27 -6.05 -9.26
C ARG A 64 -2.80 -5.90 -9.25
N ALA A 65 -3.51 -6.85 -8.63
CA ALA A 65 -4.97 -6.76 -8.46
C ALA A 65 -5.38 -5.51 -7.66
N ALA A 66 -4.63 -5.17 -6.61
CA ALA A 66 -4.90 -3.97 -5.82
C ALA A 66 -4.65 -2.67 -6.62
N ALA A 67 -3.57 -2.62 -7.39
CA ALA A 67 -3.25 -1.49 -8.27
C ALA A 67 -4.28 -1.31 -9.39
N GLU A 68 -4.75 -2.40 -10.01
CA GLU A 68 -5.83 -2.39 -10.99
C GLU A 68 -7.12 -1.81 -10.38
N SER A 69 -7.51 -2.27 -9.20
CA SER A 69 -8.69 -1.79 -8.48
C SER A 69 -8.60 -0.28 -8.20
N LEU A 70 -7.45 0.19 -7.69
CA LEU A 70 -7.22 1.60 -7.37
C LEU A 70 -7.24 2.48 -8.62
N GLY A 71 -6.57 2.06 -9.70
CA GLY A 71 -6.60 2.76 -10.99
C GLY A 71 -8.00 2.78 -11.60
N GLY A 72 -8.77 1.70 -11.44
CA GLY A 72 -10.16 1.59 -11.88
C GLY A 72 -11.08 2.61 -11.21
N VAL A 73 -10.92 2.86 -9.91
CA VAL A 73 -11.70 3.89 -9.17
C VAL A 73 -11.43 5.29 -9.73
N VAL A 74 -10.17 5.62 -10.04
CA VAL A 74 -9.83 6.90 -10.66
C VAL A 74 -10.40 6.99 -12.06
N ARG A 75 -10.21 5.95 -12.90
CA ARG A 75 -10.69 5.92 -14.29
C ARG A 75 -12.22 6.08 -14.41
N ARG A 76 -12.99 5.54 -13.45
CA ARG A 76 -14.46 5.69 -13.42
C ARG A 76 -14.94 6.99 -12.77
N GLY A 77 -14.04 7.89 -12.36
CA GLY A 77 -14.38 9.18 -11.75
C GLY A 77 -14.81 9.10 -10.29
N GLY A 78 -14.67 7.95 -9.61
CA GLY A 78 -14.94 7.83 -8.18
C GLY A 78 -13.96 8.65 -7.33
N VAL A 79 -12.76 8.89 -7.85
CA VAL A 79 -11.78 9.85 -7.32
C VAL A 79 -11.18 10.62 -8.49
N ALA A 80 -11.31 11.95 -8.50
CA ALA A 80 -10.85 12.77 -9.62
C ALA A 80 -9.33 12.69 -9.88
N LYS A 81 -8.54 12.48 -8.82
CA LYS A 81 -7.07 12.44 -8.89
C LYS A 81 -6.49 11.70 -7.69
N LEU A 82 -5.43 10.93 -7.94
CA LEU A 82 -4.50 10.44 -6.92
C LEU A 82 -3.07 10.87 -7.25
N ALA A 83 -2.31 11.22 -6.21
CA ALA A 83 -0.89 11.54 -6.30
C ALA A 83 -0.17 10.89 -5.12
N ILE A 84 0.45 9.74 -5.37
CA ILE A 84 1.10 8.89 -4.38
C ILE A 84 2.59 9.21 -4.36
N GLU A 85 3.13 9.54 -3.20
CA GLU A 85 4.54 9.88 -3.01
C GLU A 85 5.28 8.74 -2.28
N LYS A 86 4.60 8.11 -1.32
CA LYS A 86 5.21 7.12 -0.42
C LYS A 86 4.40 5.85 -0.26
N VAL A 87 5.10 4.74 -0.07
CA VAL A 87 4.56 3.48 0.46
C VAL A 87 5.36 3.09 1.70
N ASN A 88 4.67 2.81 2.82
CA ASN A 88 5.29 2.40 4.07
C ASN A 88 6.47 3.32 4.50
N GLY A 89 6.33 4.63 4.27
CA GLY A 89 7.34 5.64 4.59
C GLY A 89 8.46 5.82 3.55
N ALA A 90 8.65 4.85 2.65
CA ALA A 90 9.62 4.89 1.56
C ALA A 90 9.04 5.55 0.29
N PHE A 91 9.92 6.05 -0.59
CA PHE A 91 9.50 6.62 -1.87
C PHE A 91 8.89 5.55 -2.79
N ILE A 92 7.80 5.87 -3.48
CA ILE A 92 7.01 4.87 -4.22
C ILE A 92 7.69 4.36 -5.50
N LEU A 93 8.46 5.19 -6.20
CA LEU A 93 9.08 4.79 -7.47
C LEU A 93 10.18 3.75 -7.22
N GLY A 94 10.21 2.70 -8.04
CA GLY A 94 11.15 1.59 -7.90
C GLY A 94 10.71 0.50 -6.90
N THR A 95 9.51 0.62 -6.32
CA THR A 95 8.90 -0.42 -5.47
C THR A 95 7.99 -1.35 -6.30
N PRO A 96 7.73 -2.61 -5.86
CA PRO A 96 6.80 -3.50 -6.54
C PRO A 96 5.40 -2.91 -6.72
N LEU A 97 4.85 -2.26 -5.68
CA LEU A 97 3.58 -1.55 -5.77
C LEU A 97 3.65 -0.37 -6.75
N GLY A 98 4.77 0.36 -6.77
CA GLY A 98 4.99 1.45 -7.72
C GLY A 98 4.91 0.98 -9.17
N THR A 99 5.60 -0.12 -9.49
CA THR A 99 5.55 -0.76 -10.82
C THR A 99 4.12 -1.18 -11.19
N ALA A 100 3.43 -1.89 -10.30
CA ALA A 100 2.05 -2.31 -10.52
C ALA A 100 1.10 -1.12 -10.78
N LEU A 101 1.23 -0.04 -10.01
CA LEU A 101 0.44 1.18 -10.23
C LEU A 101 0.71 1.81 -11.61
N GLN A 102 1.96 1.78 -12.08
CA GLN A 102 2.30 2.31 -13.40
C GLN A 102 1.66 1.51 -14.54
N GLU A 103 1.68 0.18 -14.44
CA GLU A 103 1.00 -0.72 -15.39
C GLU A 103 -0.51 -0.44 -15.46
N HIS A 104 -1.10 0.02 -14.36
CA HIS A 104 -2.53 0.34 -14.26
C HIS A 104 -2.88 1.83 -14.45
N GLY A 105 -1.96 2.60 -15.04
CA GLY A 105 -2.24 3.94 -15.58
C GLY A 105 -1.79 5.11 -14.72
N PHE A 106 -1.05 4.86 -13.64
CA PHE A 106 -0.33 5.94 -12.95
C PHE A 106 0.91 6.34 -13.74
N SER A 107 1.15 7.64 -13.85
CA SER A 107 2.34 8.22 -14.50
C SER A 107 3.37 8.64 -13.45
N ALA A 108 4.65 8.44 -13.75
CA ALA A 108 5.73 8.94 -12.91
C ALA A 108 5.82 10.47 -12.95
N THR A 109 6.22 11.04 -11.82
CA THR A 109 6.50 12.45 -11.61
C THR A 109 7.73 12.55 -10.69
N PRO A 110 8.39 13.72 -10.61
CA PRO A 110 9.50 13.89 -9.66
C PRO A 110 9.12 13.67 -8.19
N ARG A 111 7.83 13.71 -7.86
CA ARG A 111 7.30 13.51 -6.51
C ARG A 111 6.70 12.12 -6.26
N GLY A 112 6.69 11.23 -7.25
CA GLY A 112 6.10 9.89 -7.13
C GLY A 112 5.19 9.58 -8.31
N LEU A 113 4.01 9.02 -8.06
CA LEU A 113 3.05 8.57 -9.06
C LEU A 113 1.78 9.42 -9.08
N ARG A 114 1.19 9.61 -10.25
CA ARG A 114 -0.07 10.38 -10.43
C ARG A 114 -1.02 9.70 -11.41
N MET A 115 -2.30 9.72 -11.08
CA MET A 115 -3.39 9.44 -12.01
C MET A 115 -4.52 10.48 -11.85
N ARG A 116 -5.26 10.76 -12.93
CA ARG A 116 -6.47 11.59 -12.93
C ARG A 116 -7.51 10.96 -13.85
N SER A 117 -8.79 11.16 -13.54
CA SER A 117 -9.93 10.75 -14.38
C SER A 117 -10.03 11.58 -15.66
#